data_AF-A0A5V1E959-F1
#
_entry.id   AF-A0A5V1E959-F1
#
_cell.length_a   1.000
_cell.length_b   1.000
_cell.length_c   1.000
_cell.angle_alpha   90.00
_cell.angle_beta   90.00
_cell.angle_gamma   90.00
#
_symmetry.space_group_name_H-M   'P 1'
#
loop_
_entity.id
_entity.type
_entity.pdbx_description
1 polymer ?
#
loop_
_entity_poly.entity_id
_entity_poly.type
_entity_poly.pdbx_seq_one_letter_code
_entity_poly.pdbx_strand_id
1 'polypeptide(L)'
;MAAPKDNKFAEGNSGKPTQYKPEYAAQAEKLCLLGATDDELADFFSVHRSTIYRWKLEHEEFCNSIKAAKEIADERVVRSLYQKATGYNYVEQQAFKVKVDRDKEEIEIADVERHAPADTTAAIFWLKNRQKDKWRDKQEHELTGKDGGAIQIETSPMSTLFGK
;
A
#
# COMPACT_ATOMS: atom_id res chain seq x y z
N MET A 1 -37.46 -28.45 -7.20
CA MET A 1 -38.50 -27.88 -8.08
C MET A 1 -37.99 -26.58 -8.66
N ALA A 2 -37.88 -26.50 -9.99
CA ALA A 2 -37.52 -25.26 -10.68
C ALA A 2 -38.72 -24.30 -10.65
N ALA A 3 -38.48 -23.01 -10.46
CA ALA A 3 -39.53 -22.00 -10.45
C ALA A 3 -40.27 -21.95 -11.81
N PRO A 4 -41.58 -21.65 -11.83
CA PRO A 4 -42.36 -21.55 -13.06
C PRO A 4 -41.79 -20.52 -14.04
N LYS A 5 -41.64 -20.92 -15.31
CA LYS A 5 -41.22 -20.06 -16.43
C LYS A 5 -42.36 -19.09 -16.81
N ASP A 6 -42.57 -18.04 -16.01
CA ASP A 6 -43.25 -16.77 -16.37
C ASP A 6 -43.63 -15.92 -15.13
N ASN A 7 -42.79 -15.94 -14.08
CA ASN A 7 -43.05 -15.13 -12.90
C ASN A 7 -42.63 -13.67 -13.12
N LYS A 8 -43.59 -12.80 -13.43
CA LYS A 8 -43.39 -11.34 -13.62
C LYS A 8 -43.09 -10.57 -12.33
N PHE A 9 -43.12 -11.24 -11.17
CA PHE A 9 -42.80 -10.66 -9.86
C PHE A 9 -41.36 -10.94 -9.39
N ALA A 10 -40.57 -11.67 -10.20
CA ALA A 10 -39.15 -11.84 -9.91
C ALA A 10 -38.38 -10.59 -10.32
N GLU A 11 -38.35 -9.58 -9.45
CA GLU A 11 -37.27 -8.60 -9.49
C GLU A 11 -35.96 -9.37 -9.35
N GLY A 12 -35.16 -9.42 -10.42
CA GLY A 12 -33.88 -10.10 -10.40
C GLY A 12 -33.10 -9.61 -9.19
N ASN A 13 -32.69 -10.54 -8.32
CA ASN A 13 -31.79 -10.24 -7.22
C ASN A 13 -30.57 -9.55 -7.84
N SER A 14 -30.55 -8.23 -7.75
CA SER A 14 -29.57 -7.37 -8.40
C SER A 14 -28.31 -7.51 -7.56
N GLY A 15 -27.62 -8.63 -7.74
CA GLY A 15 -26.37 -8.91 -7.06
C GLY A 15 -25.42 -7.73 -7.26
N LYS A 16 -24.51 -7.55 -6.31
CA LYS A 16 -23.45 -6.54 -6.39
C LYS A 16 -22.85 -6.54 -7.81
N PRO A 17 -22.61 -5.37 -8.43
CA PRO A 17 -22.18 -5.31 -9.83
C PRO A 17 -20.81 -5.97 -10.00
N THR A 18 -20.77 -7.22 -10.46
CA THR A 18 -19.52 -7.99 -10.66
C THR A 18 -18.96 -7.88 -12.07
N GLN A 19 -19.69 -7.24 -12.98
CA GLN A 19 -19.27 -7.03 -14.36
C GLN A 19 -18.27 -5.88 -14.44
N TYR A 20 -17.15 -6.13 -15.13
CA TYR A 20 -16.13 -5.14 -15.41
C TYR A 20 -16.65 -4.10 -16.40
N LYS A 21 -16.26 -2.84 -16.20
CA LYS A 21 -16.43 -1.75 -17.17
C LYS A 21 -15.06 -1.18 -17.49
N PRO A 22 -14.73 -0.87 -18.76
CA PRO A 22 -13.44 -0.26 -19.12
C PRO A 22 -13.11 1.01 -18.33
N GLU A 23 -14.14 1.80 -17.97
CA GLU A 23 -14.01 3.00 -17.14
C GLU A 23 -13.38 2.74 -15.76
N TYR A 24 -13.49 1.51 -15.24
CA TYR A 24 -12.92 1.14 -13.95
C TYR A 24 -11.39 1.14 -13.96
N ALA A 25 -10.74 0.96 -15.11
CA ALA A 25 -9.28 1.09 -15.21
C ALA A 25 -8.82 2.50 -14.83
N ALA A 26 -9.43 3.54 -15.42
CA ALA A 26 -9.10 4.93 -15.11
C ALA A 26 -9.44 5.33 -13.66
N GLN A 27 -10.49 4.74 -13.08
CA GLN A 27 -10.84 4.97 -11.67
C GLN A 27 -9.84 4.28 -10.72
N ALA A 28 -9.49 3.03 -11.01
CA ALA A 28 -8.51 2.27 -10.23
C ALA A 28 -7.12 2.90 -10.31
N GLU A 29 -6.71 3.42 -11.47
CA GLU A 29 -5.47 4.19 -11.63
C GLU A 29 -5.41 5.37 -10.66
N LYS A 30 -6.44 6.23 -10.67
CA LYS A 30 -6.50 7.41 -9.79
C LYS A 30 -6.47 7.03 -8.32
N LEU A 31 -7.17 5.97 -7.92
CA LEU A 31 -7.17 5.49 -6.55
C LEU A 31 -5.79 4.93 -6.15
N CYS A 32 -5.15 4.14 -7.01
CA CYS A 32 -3.80 3.64 -6.75
C CYS A 32 -2.74 4.74 -6.71
N LEU A 33 -2.89 5.82 -7.50
CA LEU A 33 -2.04 7.01 -7.41
C LEU A 33 -2.16 7.75 -6.06
N LEU A 34 -3.28 7.55 -5.35
CA LEU A 34 -3.50 8.03 -3.99
C LEU A 34 -3.03 7.01 -2.92
N GLY A 35 -2.51 5.86 -3.33
CA GLY A 35 -2.01 4.81 -2.44
C GLY A 35 -3.06 3.74 -2.08
N ALA A 36 -4.20 3.68 -2.78
CA ALA A 36 -5.23 2.69 -2.48
C ALA A 36 -4.75 1.24 -2.69
N THR A 37 -5.08 0.39 -1.73
CA THR A 37 -4.87 -1.05 -1.72
C THR A 37 -5.92 -1.79 -2.55
N ASP A 38 -5.67 -3.06 -2.88
CA ASP A 38 -6.64 -3.89 -3.61
C ASP A 38 -7.94 -4.12 -2.81
N ASP A 39 -7.89 -3.98 -1.48
CA ASP A 39 -9.06 -4.00 -0.58
C ASP A 39 -9.90 -2.74 -0.69
N GLU A 40 -9.25 -1.58 -0.63
CA GLU A 40 -9.94 -0.29 -0.77
C GLU A 40 -10.53 -0.12 -2.18
N LEU A 41 -9.88 -0.69 -3.21
CA LEU A 41 -10.48 -0.81 -4.55
C LEU A 41 -11.74 -1.68 -4.54
N ALA A 42 -11.69 -2.84 -3.86
CA ALA A 42 -12.83 -3.74 -3.77
C ALA A 42 -14.02 -3.06 -3.07
N ASP A 43 -13.76 -2.34 -1.98
CA ASP A 43 -14.76 -1.56 -1.26
C ASP A 43 -15.30 -0.42 -2.12
N PHE A 44 -14.45 0.33 -2.83
CA PHE A 44 -14.84 1.41 -3.72
C PHE A 44 -15.78 0.95 -4.84
N PHE A 45 -15.43 -0.16 -5.51
CA PHE A 45 -16.27 -0.74 -6.56
C PHE A 45 -17.45 -1.57 -6.01
N SER A 46 -17.57 -1.70 -4.69
CA SER A 46 -18.57 -2.53 -4.03
C SER A 46 -18.55 -3.99 -4.51
N VAL A 47 -17.36 -4.52 -4.79
CA VAL A 47 -17.13 -5.92 -5.22
C VAL A 47 -16.33 -6.66 -4.17
N HIS A 48 -16.30 -7.99 -4.26
CA HIS A 48 -15.40 -8.78 -3.42
C HIS A 48 -13.95 -8.70 -3.96
N ARG A 49 -12.93 -8.78 -3.08
CA ARG A 49 -11.50 -8.77 -3.46
C ARG A 49 -11.16 -9.75 -4.60
N SER A 50 -11.77 -10.92 -4.60
CA SER A 50 -11.59 -11.92 -5.68
C SER A 50 -12.02 -11.41 -7.06
N THR A 51 -12.99 -10.50 -7.12
CA THR A 51 -13.43 -9.86 -8.38
C THR A 51 -12.37 -8.91 -8.91
N ILE A 52 -11.69 -8.14 -8.04
CA ILE A 52 -10.55 -7.30 -8.43
C ILE A 52 -9.41 -8.17 -9.00
N TYR A 53 -9.10 -9.29 -8.35
CA TYR A 53 -8.09 -10.22 -8.86
C TYR A 53 -8.47 -10.83 -10.21
N ARG A 54 -9.74 -11.19 -10.38
CA ARG A 54 -10.25 -11.66 -11.67
C ARG A 54 -10.14 -10.59 -12.75
N TRP A 55 -10.52 -9.35 -12.47
CA TRP A 55 -10.38 -8.24 -13.42
C TRP A 55 -8.91 -8.00 -13.82
N LYS A 56 -7.96 -8.11 -12.88
CA LYS A 56 -6.53 -8.01 -13.17
C LYS A 56 -6.01 -9.14 -14.07
N LEU A 57 -6.64 -10.31 -14.06
CA LEU A 57 -6.27 -11.44 -14.90
C LEU A 57 -6.93 -11.37 -16.28
N GLU A 58 -8.21 -10.98 -16.34
CA GLU A 58 -9.02 -10.96 -17.55
C GLU A 58 -8.85 -9.67 -18.37
N HIS A 59 -8.43 -8.56 -17.74
CA HIS A 59 -8.33 -7.25 -18.38
C HIS A 59 -6.93 -6.66 -18.19
N GLU A 60 -6.11 -6.77 -19.25
CA GLU A 60 -4.72 -6.31 -19.24
C GLU A 60 -4.60 -4.80 -18.96
N GLU A 61 -5.48 -3.98 -19.52
CA GLU A 61 -5.53 -2.53 -19.30
C GLU A 61 -5.77 -2.16 -17.82
N PHE A 62 -6.68 -2.87 -17.15
CA PHE A 62 -6.93 -2.70 -15.72
C PHE A 62 -5.72 -3.11 -14.87
N CYS A 63 -5.03 -4.19 -15.27
CA CYS A 63 -3.82 -4.64 -14.60
C CYS A 63 -2.67 -3.64 -14.76
N ASN A 64 -2.45 -3.15 -15.98
CA ASN A 64 -1.37 -2.23 -16.32
C ASN A 64 -1.56 -0.85 -15.67
N SER A 65 -2.79 -0.33 -15.67
CA SER A 65 -3.11 0.95 -14.99
C SER A 65 -2.83 0.89 -13.48
N ILE A 66 -3.23 -0.19 -12.80
CA ILE A 66 -2.93 -0.39 -11.37
C ILE A 66 -1.42 -0.49 -11.12
N LYS A 67 -0.69 -1.24 -11.94
CA LYS A 67 0.77 -1.41 -11.78
C LYS A 67 1.50 -0.07 -11.93
N ALA A 68 1.22 0.66 -13.01
CA ALA A 68 1.86 1.96 -13.27
C ALA A 68 1.53 2.97 -12.17
N ALA A 69 0.28 3.03 -11.72
CA ALA A 69 -0.13 3.92 -10.63
C ALA A 69 0.57 3.60 -9.30
N LYS A 70 0.73 2.32 -8.96
CA LYS A 70 1.44 1.89 -7.74
C LYS A 70 2.93 2.20 -7.81
N GLU A 71 3.57 2.02 -8.96
CA GLU A 71 4.97 2.41 -9.16
C GLU A 71 5.18 3.91 -8.91
N ILE A 72 4.29 4.76 -9.43
CA ILE A 72 4.33 6.21 -9.17
C ILE A 72 4.10 6.54 -7.68
N ALA A 73 3.17 5.84 -7.02
CA ALA A 73 2.93 6.02 -5.59
C ALA A 73 4.17 5.61 -4.76
N ASP A 74 4.81 4.49 -5.10
CA ASP A 74 6.04 4.02 -4.47
C ASP A 74 7.19 5.01 -4.71
N GLU A 75 7.33 5.58 -5.91
CA GLU A 75 8.31 6.63 -6.22
C GLU A 75 8.13 7.87 -5.35
N ARG A 76 6.89 8.28 -5.05
CA ARG A 76 6.62 9.40 -4.14
C ARG A 76 7.10 9.11 -2.73
N VAL A 77 6.89 7.89 -2.24
CA VAL A 77 7.42 7.44 -0.94
C VAL A 77 8.94 7.45 -0.96
N VAL A 78 9.56 6.93 -2.02
CA VAL A 78 11.01 6.94 -2.21
C VAL A 78 11.58 8.36 -2.18
N ARG A 79 10.96 9.32 -2.87
CA ARG A 79 11.38 10.73 -2.85
C ARG A 79 11.25 11.35 -1.46
N SER A 80 10.14 11.09 -0.78
CA SER A 80 9.89 11.60 0.58
C SER A 80 10.86 11.00 1.59
N LEU A 81 11.15 9.70 1.47
CA LEU A 81 12.15 9.00 2.29
C LEU A 81 13.54 9.56 2.05
N TYR A 82 13.92 9.85 0.80
CA TYR A 82 15.19 10.51 0.49
C TYR A 82 15.29 11.88 1.13
N GLN A 83 14.28 12.74 0.97
CA GLN A 83 14.24 14.06 1.62
C GLN A 83 14.38 13.94 3.13
N LYS A 84 13.66 13.00 3.75
CA LYS A 84 13.75 12.74 5.18
C LYS A 84 15.13 12.21 5.59
N ALA A 85 15.77 11.38 4.76
CA ALA A 85 17.11 10.86 5.00
C ALA A 85 18.23 11.91 4.86
N THR A 86 18.06 12.94 4.01
CA THR A 86 19.05 14.01 3.83
C THR A 86 18.77 15.27 4.63
N GLY A 87 17.53 15.43 5.11
CA GLY A 87 16.99 16.70 5.56
C GLY A 87 16.51 17.55 4.38
N TYR A 88 15.59 18.48 4.65
CA TYR A 88 15.02 19.38 3.65
C TYR A 88 14.47 20.66 4.29
N ASN A 89 14.42 21.75 3.52
CA ASN A 89 13.74 22.97 3.93
C ASN A 89 12.27 22.91 3.51
N TYR A 90 11.39 23.48 4.32
CA TYR A 90 9.97 23.62 4.03
C TYR A 90 9.46 24.95 4.58
N VAL A 91 8.39 25.45 3.97
CA VAL A 91 7.71 26.68 4.43
C VAL A 91 6.49 26.26 5.25
N GLU A 92 6.39 26.81 6.45
CA GLU A 92 5.27 26.60 7.36
C GLU A 92 4.51 27.91 7.53
N GLN A 93 3.18 27.86 7.38
CA GLN A 93 2.33 29.01 7.68
C GLN A 93 2.13 29.12 9.18
N GLN A 94 2.67 30.18 9.77
CA GLN A 94 2.56 30.43 11.19
C GLN A 94 1.74 31.70 11.45
N ALA A 95 0.71 31.55 12.29
CA ALA A 95 -0.11 32.65 12.74
C ALA A 95 0.60 33.40 13.88
N PHE A 96 0.94 34.65 13.64
CA PHE A 96 1.48 35.58 14.62
C PHE A 96 0.37 36.48 15.12
N LYS A 97 0.27 36.63 16.45
CA LYS A 97 -0.58 37.67 17.04
C LYS A 97 0.18 38.98 17.03
N VAL A 98 -0.31 39.94 16.27
CA VAL A 98 0.28 41.27 16.16
C VAL A 98 -0.63 42.25 16.90
N LYS A 99 -0.05 42.99 17.86
CA LYS A 99 -0.75 44.11 18.52
C LYS A 99 -0.71 45.30 17.59
N VAL A 100 -1.89 45.71 17.11
CA VAL A 100 -2.05 46.86 16.23
C VAL A 100 -2.40 48.11 17.04
N ASP A 101 -3.05 47.94 18.21
CA ASP A 101 -3.38 49.02 19.15
C ASP A 101 -3.37 48.52 20.61
N ARG A 102 -3.58 49.41 21.60
CA ARG A 102 -3.53 49.12 23.04
C ARG A 102 -4.46 47.99 23.46
N ASP A 103 -5.63 47.91 22.83
CA ASP A 103 -6.68 46.91 23.10
C ASP A 103 -7.08 46.08 21.86
N LYS A 104 -6.31 46.15 20.75
CA LYS A 104 -6.64 45.45 19.50
C LYS A 104 -5.49 44.55 19.02
N GLU A 105 -5.79 43.27 18.90
CA GLU A 105 -4.90 42.25 18.35
C GLU A 105 -5.46 41.73 17.01
N GLU A 106 -4.58 41.55 16.03
CA GLU A 106 -4.89 40.92 14.74
C GLU A 106 -4.00 39.69 14.54
N ILE A 107 -4.48 38.73 13.75
CA ILE A 107 -3.74 37.52 13.40
C ILE A 107 -3.14 37.72 12.01
N GLU A 108 -1.82 37.72 11.93
CA GLU A 108 -1.08 37.75 10.68
C GLU A 108 -0.53 36.36 10.39
N ILE A 109 -0.84 35.81 9.20
CA ILE A 109 -0.29 34.53 8.75
C ILE A 109 0.97 34.85 7.95
N ALA A 110 2.13 34.38 8.41
CA ALA A 110 3.38 34.54 7.69
C ALA A 110 3.98 33.19 7.31
N ASP A 111 4.59 33.14 6.13
CA ASP A 111 5.35 32.01 5.62
C ASP A 111 6.74 32.00 6.29
N VAL A 112 7.02 30.98 7.10
CA VAL A 112 8.30 30.82 7.81
C VAL A 112 9.07 29.66 7.22
N GLU A 113 10.29 29.92 6.74
CA GLU A 113 11.19 28.86 6.29
C GLU A 113 11.75 28.09 7.49
N ARG A 114 11.58 26.77 7.47
CA ARG A 114 12.06 25.83 8.49
C ARG A 114 12.92 24.76 7.84
N HIS A 115 13.85 24.21 8.61
CA HIS A 115 14.67 23.08 8.19
C HIS A 115 14.28 21.82 8.97
N ALA A 116 13.85 20.78 8.25
CA ALA A 116 13.73 19.44 8.80
C ALA A 116 15.11 18.76 8.70
N PRO A 117 15.76 18.41 9.82
CA PRO A 117 17.05 17.74 9.80
C PRO A 117 16.93 16.32 9.24
N ALA A 118 18.07 15.76 8.83
CA ALA A 118 18.17 14.37 8.40
C ALA A 118 17.73 13.41 9.52
N ASP A 119 16.92 12.42 9.15
CA ASP A 119 16.48 11.33 10.00
C ASP A 119 17.42 10.12 9.80
N THR A 120 18.09 9.71 10.88
CA THR A 120 19.07 8.63 10.85
C THR A 120 18.44 7.27 10.55
N THR A 121 17.20 7.02 10.98
CA THR A 121 16.47 5.79 10.68
C THR A 121 16.11 5.73 9.20
N ALA A 122 15.63 6.84 8.61
CA ALA A 122 15.39 6.94 7.18
C ALA A 122 16.67 6.70 6.36
N ALA A 123 17.81 7.27 6.81
CA ALA A 123 19.11 7.02 6.20
C ALA A 123 19.53 5.54 6.27
N ILE A 124 19.33 4.88 7.42
CA ILE A 124 19.62 3.43 7.58
C ILE A 124 18.77 2.60 6.63
N PHE A 125 17.45 2.83 6.56
CA PHE A 125 16.58 2.12 5.64
C PHE A 125 16.97 2.36 4.17
N TRP A 126 17.30 3.60 3.82
CA TRP A 126 17.77 3.95 2.48
C TRP A 126 19.03 3.18 2.09
N LEU A 127 20.04 3.16 2.97
CA LEU A 127 21.32 2.51 2.74
C LEU A 127 21.17 0.98 2.71
N LYS A 128 20.34 0.40 3.59
CA LYS A 128 19.99 -1.02 3.56
C LYS A 128 19.35 -1.43 2.24
N ASN A 129 18.52 -0.58 1.64
CA ASN A 129 17.85 -0.89 0.37
C ASN A 129 18.75 -0.68 -0.86
N ARG A 130 19.59 0.37 -0.87
CA ARG A 130 20.36 0.79 -2.06
C ARG A 130 21.83 0.34 -2.05
N GLN A 131 22.39 0.05 -0.88
CA GLN A 131 23.75 -0.46 -0.68
C GLN A 131 23.72 -1.74 0.16
N LYS A 132 22.88 -2.70 -0.25
CA LYS A 132 22.63 -3.96 0.46
C LYS A 132 23.91 -4.68 0.88
N ASP A 133 24.91 -4.74 0.01
CA ASP A 133 26.18 -5.44 0.29
C ASP A 133 26.96 -4.87 1.48
N LYS A 134 26.77 -3.58 1.78
CA LYS A 134 27.49 -2.87 2.85
C LYS A 134 26.65 -2.69 4.11
N TRP A 135 25.33 -2.55 3.98
CA TRP A 135 24.45 -2.10 5.07
C TRP A 135 23.38 -3.10 5.47
N ARG A 136 23.13 -4.15 4.67
CA ARG A 136 22.14 -5.18 5.04
C ARG A 136 22.59 -5.87 6.33
N ASP A 137 21.63 -6.12 7.22
CA ASP A 137 21.92 -6.87 8.43
C ASP A 137 22.46 -8.25 8.07
N LYS A 138 23.59 -8.63 8.67
CA LYS A 138 24.16 -9.96 8.53
C LYS A 138 23.54 -10.84 9.61
N GLN A 139 22.75 -11.82 9.18
CA GLN A 139 22.29 -12.88 10.05
C GLN A 139 23.24 -14.07 9.89
N GLU A 140 23.94 -14.42 10.95
CA GLU A 140 24.66 -15.68 11.05
C GLU A 140 23.77 -16.63 11.85
N HIS A 141 23.48 -17.79 11.27
CA HIS A 141 22.66 -18.82 11.90
C HIS A 141 23.52 -20.07 12.04
N GLU A 142 23.76 -20.46 13.28
CA GLU A 142 24.31 -21.76 13.59
C GLU A 142 23.14 -22.75 13.69
N LEU A 143 23.12 -23.73 12.79
CA LEU A 143 22.09 -24.76 12.78
C LEU A 143 22.63 -25.99 13.49
N THR A 144 22.13 -26.27 14.68
CA THR A 144 22.48 -27.47 15.46
C THR A 144 21.25 -28.33 15.73
N GLY A 145 21.49 -29.64 15.84
CA GLY A 145 20.50 -30.61 16.28
C GLY A 145 20.33 -30.58 17.80
N LYS A 146 19.54 -31.52 18.30
CA LYS A 146 19.30 -31.67 19.75
C LYS A 146 20.63 -31.72 20.50
N ASP A 147 20.71 -30.94 21.59
CA ASP A 147 21.88 -30.84 22.47
C ASP A 147 23.18 -30.38 21.75
N GLY A 148 23.06 -29.61 20.67
CA GLY A 148 24.23 -29.13 19.90
C GLY A 148 24.81 -30.19 18.94
N GLY A 149 24.14 -31.34 18.80
CA GLY A 149 24.56 -32.44 17.93
C GLY A 149 24.19 -32.24 16.46
N ALA A 150 24.34 -33.29 15.66
CA ALA A 150 23.93 -33.27 14.25
C ALA A 150 22.40 -33.16 14.11
N ILE A 151 21.94 -32.40 13.11
CA ILE A 151 20.52 -32.30 12.77
C ILE A 151 20.02 -33.67 12.34
N GLN A 152 19.01 -34.19 13.06
CA GLN A 152 18.37 -35.45 12.74
C GLN A 152 17.18 -35.18 11.82
N ILE A 153 17.11 -35.89 10.70
CA ILE A 153 16.01 -35.80 9.73
C ILE A 153 15.36 -37.17 9.64
N GLU A 154 14.11 -37.27 10.07
CA GLU A 154 13.27 -38.45 9.83
C GLU A 154 12.39 -38.19 8.60
N THR A 155 12.48 -39.06 7.59
CA THR A 155 11.61 -38.99 6.41
C THR A 155 10.62 -40.14 6.45
N SER A 156 9.35 -39.83 6.17
CA SER A 156 8.29 -40.83 6.04
C SER A 156 7.60 -40.68 4.68
N PRO A 157 7.09 -41.77 4.10
CA PRO A 157 6.35 -41.71 2.84
C PRO A 157 5.17 -40.74 2.94
N MET A 158 4.93 -39.97 1.89
CA MET A 158 3.85 -38.99 1.83
C MET A 158 2.46 -39.62 2.07
N SER A 159 2.31 -40.92 1.78
CA SER A 159 1.12 -41.73 2.04
C SER A 159 0.80 -41.97 3.52
N THR A 160 1.76 -41.73 4.42
CA THR A 160 1.62 -41.94 5.87
C THR A 160 1.45 -40.62 6.64
N LEU A 161 1.93 -39.51 6.08
CA LEU A 161 1.92 -38.19 6.73
C LEU A 161 0.66 -37.37 6.43
N PHE A 162 0.05 -37.56 5.26
CA PHE A 162 -1.22 -36.93 4.90
C PHE A 162 -2.20 -38.07 4.61
N GLY A 163 -3.08 -38.35 5.57
CA GLY A 163 -4.15 -39.33 5.38
C GLY A 163 -5.02 -39.00 4.16
N LYS A 164 -5.64 -40.03 3.57
CA LYS A 164 -6.53 -39.93 2.40
C LYS A 164 -7.55 -38.80 2.51
#